data_AF-A0A9W9YCN3-F1
#
_entry.id   AF-A0A9W9YCN3-F1
#
_cell.length_a   1.000
_cell.length_b   1.000
_cell.length_c   1.000
_cell.angle_alpha   90.00
_cell.angle_beta   90.00
_cell.angle_gamma   90.00
#
_symmetry.space_group_name_H-M   'P 1'
#
loop_
_entity.id
_entity.type
_entity.pdbx_description
1 polymer ?
#
loop_
_entity_poly.entity_id
_entity_poly.type
_entity_poly.pdbx_seq_one_letter_code
_entity_poly.pdbx_strand_id
1 'polypeptide(L)'
;MYLRLLSTVVNTTYGLVNGSVISLKTNKTVVSYLGIPFAKAGRLEYPVPPDKWTSTLQANKIDKICPQPGLPPNKLLLMNEDCLLLNVYVPANATSISALPVMLWIHGGAFILGDTLIYDGSVLATEGDVIVVTAAYRLGVFGFLSANTDNLRGNYGMMDQIEAMKWVNKNIARFGGDPNKVTIFGESAGGMSVALLLLSPLASGLYQNVIIQSGTAAALPATLERDEADLRAR
;
A
#
# COMPACT_ATOMS: atom_id res chain seq x y z
N MET A 1 7.91 37.76 1.50
CA MET A 1 8.60 36.49 1.23
C MET A 1 7.60 35.59 0.49
N TYR A 2 7.66 35.58 -0.85
CA TYR A 2 6.71 34.81 -1.66
C TYR A 2 7.00 33.31 -1.48
N LEU A 3 6.09 32.59 -0.83
CA LEU A 3 6.03 31.13 -0.89
C LEU A 3 5.91 30.76 -2.38
N ARG A 4 6.98 30.24 -2.98
CA ARG A 4 6.85 29.48 -4.22
C ARG A 4 5.82 28.39 -3.93
N LEU A 5 4.68 28.41 -4.62
CA LEU A 5 3.75 27.30 -4.62
C LEU A 5 4.54 26.08 -5.08
N LEU A 6 4.91 25.21 -4.14
CA LEU A 6 5.44 23.89 -4.46
C LEU A 6 4.32 23.20 -5.24
N SER A 7 4.59 22.92 -6.52
CA SER A 7 3.65 22.13 -7.32
C SER A 7 3.51 20.76 -6.65
N THR A 8 2.31 20.45 -6.15
CA THR A 8 1.93 19.15 -5.60
C THR A 8 1.49 18.17 -6.69
N VAL A 9 1.78 18.50 -7.95
CA VAL A 9 1.41 17.66 -9.10
C VAL A 9 2.58 16.74 -9.45
N VAL A 10 2.34 15.43 -9.38
CA VAL A 10 3.29 14.39 -9.75
C VAL A 10 2.75 13.62 -10.94
N ASN A 11 3.55 13.45 -11.98
CA ASN A 11 3.20 12.61 -13.12
C ASN A 11 3.55 11.16 -12.81
N THR A 12 2.60 10.29 -12.51
CA THR A 12 2.87 8.85 -12.32
C THR A 12 3.00 8.15 -13.68
N THR A 13 3.21 6.84 -13.69
CA THR A 13 3.15 6.04 -14.92
C THR A 13 1.73 5.86 -15.49
N TYR A 14 0.70 6.18 -14.70
CA TYR A 14 -0.71 6.03 -15.07
C TYR A 14 -1.42 7.36 -15.33
N GLY A 15 -0.86 8.47 -14.83
CA GLY A 15 -1.35 9.83 -15.08
C GLY A 15 -0.94 10.81 -13.98
N LEU A 16 -1.36 12.06 -14.13
CA LEU A 16 -1.07 13.13 -13.16
C LEU A 16 -1.87 12.93 -11.88
N VAL A 17 -1.23 13.11 -10.72
CA VAL A 17 -1.87 13.16 -9.40
C VAL A 17 -1.56 14.50 -8.75
N ASN A 18 -2.54 15.09 -8.09
CA ASN A 18 -2.38 16.32 -7.32
C ASN A 18 -2.64 16.05 -5.85
N GLY A 19 -1.63 16.29 -5.01
CA GLY A 19 -1.71 16.13 -3.56
C GLY A 19 -2.14 17.40 -2.82
N SER A 20 -2.01 17.35 -1.50
CA SER A 20 -2.33 18.44 -0.57
C SER A 20 -1.14 18.75 0.32
N VAL A 21 -0.85 20.04 0.54
CA VAL A 21 0.15 20.47 1.53
C VAL A 21 -0.49 20.52 2.91
N ILE A 22 0.11 19.87 3.90
CA ILE A 22 -0.38 19.81 5.27
C ILE A 22 0.73 20.31 6.21
N SER A 23 0.41 21.31 7.03
CA SER A 23 1.26 21.77 8.12
C SER A 23 0.94 20.97 9.39
N LEU A 24 1.97 20.36 9.97
CA LEU A 24 1.85 19.53 11.17
C LEU A 24 2.03 20.36 12.44
N LYS A 25 1.56 19.82 13.56
CA LYS A 25 1.78 20.43 14.89
C LYS A 25 3.26 20.52 15.29
N THR A 26 4.12 19.74 14.63
CA THR A 26 5.60 19.79 14.81
C THR A 26 6.26 20.93 14.04
N ASN A 27 5.48 21.85 13.43
CA ASN A 27 5.96 22.92 12.55
C ASN A 27 6.67 22.43 11.27
N LYS A 28 6.56 21.14 10.95
CA LYS A 28 6.99 20.57 9.67
C LYS A 28 5.83 20.55 8.68
N THR A 29 6.17 20.46 7.41
CA THR A 29 5.20 20.40 6.31
C THR A 29 5.37 19.10 5.54
N VAL A 30 4.26 18.47 5.20
CA VAL A 30 4.19 17.25 4.38
C VAL A 30 3.32 17.53 3.16
N VAL A 31 3.61 16.87 2.05
CA VAL A 31 2.70 16.75 0.92
C VAL A 31 2.08 15.35 0.96
N SER A 32 0.77 15.28 1.10
CA SER A 32 0.02 14.02 1.10
C SER A 32 -0.68 13.80 -0.23
N TYR A 33 -0.66 12.55 -0.69
CA TYR A 33 -1.40 12.09 -1.85
C TYR A 33 -2.25 10.91 -1.38
N LEU A 34 -3.55 11.09 -1.31
CA LEU A 34 -4.47 10.13 -0.72
C LEU A 34 -5.37 9.50 -1.79
N GLY A 35 -5.53 8.18 -1.76
CA GLY A 35 -6.46 7.46 -2.65
C GLY A 35 -5.96 7.27 -4.08
N ILE A 36 -4.67 7.07 -4.31
CA ILE A 36 -4.13 6.78 -5.65
C ILE A 36 -4.38 5.31 -6.01
N PRO A 37 -5.04 5.00 -7.15
CA PRO A 37 -5.17 3.62 -7.62
C PRO A 37 -3.80 3.03 -7.95
N PHE A 38 -3.49 1.88 -7.34
CA PHE A 38 -2.26 1.14 -7.64
C PHE A 38 -2.53 -0.14 -8.43
N ALA A 39 -3.77 -0.61 -8.43
CA ALA A 39 -4.21 -1.80 -9.16
C ALA A 39 -5.72 -1.75 -9.42
N LYS A 40 -6.19 -2.66 -10.26
CA LYS A 40 -7.60 -3.06 -10.39
C LYS A 40 -7.70 -4.58 -10.41
N ALA A 41 -8.83 -5.12 -9.99
CA ALA A 41 -9.07 -6.55 -10.02
C ALA A 41 -10.56 -6.85 -10.19
N GLY A 42 -10.88 -7.90 -10.94
CA GLY A 42 -12.18 -8.56 -10.81
C GLY A 42 -12.32 -9.26 -9.46
N ARG A 43 -13.55 -9.58 -9.09
CA ARG A 43 -13.83 -10.36 -7.88
C ARG A 43 -13.15 -11.73 -7.98
N LEU A 44 -12.29 -12.05 -7.02
CA LEU A 44 -11.51 -13.30 -6.98
C LEU A 44 -10.58 -13.50 -8.19
N GLU A 45 -10.16 -12.40 -8.81
CA GLU A 45 -9.10 -12.39 -9.83
C GLU A 45 -7.83 -11.76 -9.25
N TYR A 46 -6.66 -12.11 -9.79
CA TYR A 46 -5.43 -11.43 -9.41
C TYR A 46 -5.41 -9.98 -9.89
N PRO A 47 -4.82 -9.07 -9.09
CA PRO A 47 -4.75 -7.66 -9.46
C PRO A 47 -3.86 -7.46 -10.67
N VAL A 48 -4.22 -6.48 -11.48
CA VAL A 48 -3.44 -5.98 -12.59
C VAL A 48 -3.23 -4.48 -12.44
N PRO A 49 -2.25 -3.88 -13.13
CA PRO A 49 -2.08 -2.44 -13.17
C PRO A 49 -3.39 -1.67 -13.46
N PRO A 50 -3.58 -0.48 -12.85
CA PRO A 50 -4.78 0.32 -13.04
C PRO A 50 -4.81 0.89 -14.46
N ASP A 51 -5.99 1.30 -14.89
CA ASP A 51 -6.12 2.04 -16.14
C ASP A 51 -5.42 3.40 -16.06
N LYS A 52 -4.91 3.86 -17.20
CA LYS A 52 -4.39 5.22 -17.29
C LYS A 52 -5.53 6.23 -17.24
N TRP A 53 -5.28 7.38 -16.61
CA TRP A 53 -6.19 8.51 -16.61
C TRP A 53 -5.58 9.71 -17.32
N THR A 54 -6.43 10.49 -18.00
CA THR A 54 -6.02 11.67 -18.78
C THR A 54 -6.13 12.96 -17.96
N SER A 55 -7.16 13.08 -17.11
CA SER A 55 -7.34 14.22 -16.21
C SER A 55 -6.54 14.06 -14.93
N THR A 56 -5.98 15.14 -14.39
CA THR A 56 -5.28 15.12 -13.09
C THR A 56 -6.18 14.59 -11.97
N LEU A 57 -5.79 13.46 -11.38
CA LEU A 57 -6.46 12.86 -10.24
C LEU A 57 -6.23 13.72 -8.99
N GLN A 58 -7.32 14.12 -8.32
CA GLN A 58 -7.23 14.84 -7.04
C GLN A 58 -7.06 13.82 -5.91
N ALA A 59 -5.81 13.62 -5.49
CA ALA A 59 -5.43 12.64 -4.47
C ALA A 59 -5.44 13.30 -3.07
N ASN A 60 -6.62 13.73 -2.60
CA ASN A 60 -6.74 14.56 -1.39
C ASN A 60 -7.64 13.96 -0.29
N LYS A 61 -8.21 12.77 -0.51
CA LYS A 61 -9.03 12.05 0.46
C LYS A 61 -8.94 10.54 0.26
N ILE A 62 -9.19 9.81 1.34
CA ILE A 62 -9.46 8.38 1.30
C ILE A 62 -10.97 8.22 1.33
N ASP A 63 -11.57 7.80 0.22
CA ASP A 63 -13.03 7.69 0.07
C ASP A 63 -13.53 6.28 -0.24
N LYS A 64 -12.61 5.30 -0.31
CA LYS A 64 -12.94 3.88 -0.46
C LYS A 64 -12.10 3.02 0.48
N ILE A 65 -12.72 2.00 1.03
CA ILE A 65 -12.07 0.93 1.79
C ILE A 65 -12.58 -0.44 1.31
N CYS A 66 -11.80 -1.49 1.50
CA CYS A 66 -12.20 -2.82 1.06
C CYS A 66 -13.40 -3.34 1.85
N PRO A 67 -14.27 -4.17 1.23
CA PRO A 67 -15.43 -4.73 1.91
C PRO A 67 -15.01 -5.59 3.11
N GLN A 68 -15.58 -5.29 4.28
CA GLN A 68 -15.25 -5.94 5.55
C GLN A 68 -16.43 -5.82 6.54
N PRO A 69 -16.55 -6.73 7.52
CA PRO A 69 -17.61 -6.68 8.52
C PRO A 69 -17.31 -5.66 9.64
N GLY A 70 -18.31 -5.37 10.47
CA GLY A 70 -18.12 -4.70 11.77
C GLY A 70 -17.80 -3.21 11.72
N LEU A 71 -18.07 -2.53 10.61
CA LEU A 71 -17.85 -1.09 10.48
C LEU A 71 -19.00 -0.26 11.07
N PRO A 72 -18.72 0.91 11.67
CA PRO A 72 -19.75 1.86 12.05
C PRO A 72 -20.44 2.47 10.81
N PRO A 73 -21.67 3.00 10.92
CA PRO A 73 -22.47 3.47 9.78
C PRO A 73 -21.76 4.46 8.85
N ASN A 74 -20.97 5.37 9.40
CA ASN A 74 -20.22 6.36 8.63
C ASN A 74 -19.10 5.74 7.76
N LYS A 75 -18.50 4.63 8.21
CA LYS A 75 -17.49 3.90 7.42
C LYS A 75 -18.09 2.91 6.42
N LEU A 76 -19.29 2.40 6.68
CA LEU A 76 -19.98 1.50 5.76
C LEU A 76 -20.17 2.12 4.36
N LEU A 77 -20.43 3.44 4.30
CA LEU A 77 -20.57 4.17 3.05
C LEU A 77 -19.29 4.24 2.20
N LEU A 78 -18.13 3.91 2.79
CA LEU A 78 -16.84 3.89 2.10
C LEU A 78 -16.52 2.51 1.51
N MET A 79 -17.27 1.45 1.84
CA MET A 79 -16.99 0.12 1.32
C MET A 79 -17.16 0.06 -0.20
N ASN A 80 -16.13 -0.43 -0.88
CA ASN A 80 -16.14 -0.58 -2.32
C ASN A 80 -15.18 -1.72 -2.74
N GLU A 81 -15.52 -2.54 -3.74
CA GLU A 81 -14.57 -3.53 -4.29
C GLU A 81 -13.42 -2.87 -5.07
N ASP A 82 -13.62 -1.65 -5.58
CA ASP A 82 -12.57 -0.79 -6.15
C ASP A 82 -11.72 -0.14 -5.04
N CYS A 83 -11.17 -0.94 -4.14
CA CYS A 83 -10.46 -0.48 -2.94
C CYS A 83 -8.93 -0.54 -3.05
N LEU A 84 -8.36 -0.94 -4.18
CA LEU A 84 -6.91 -1.08 -4.37
C LEU A 84 -6.24 0.28 -4.58
N LEU A 85 -6.27 1.06 -3.50
CA LEU A 85 -5.75 2.42 -3.39
C LEU A 85 -4.59 2.46 -2.40
N LEU A 86 -3.68 3.40 -2.62
CA LEU A 86 -2.60 3.72 -1.68
C LEU A 86 -2.51 5.22 -1.43
N ASN A 87 -1.81 5.56 -0.36
CA ASN A 87 -1.51 6.92 0.05
C ASN A 87 -0.01 7.11 0.11
N VAL A 88 0.48 8.30 -0.23
CA VAL A 88 1.90 8.67 -0.19
C VAL A 88 2.06 9.95 0.62
N TYR A 89 2.97 9.93 1.59
CA TYR A 89 3.31 11.06 2.45
C TYR A 89 4.77 11.44 2.23
N VAL A 90 5.00 12.65 1.72
CA VAL A 90 6.31 13.13 1.30
C VAL A 90 6.70 14.37 2.13
N PRO A 91 7.87 14.40 2.78
CA PRO A 91 8.37 15.62 3.43
C PRO A 91 8.41 16.78 2.42
N ALA A 92 7.89 17.97 2.76
CA ALA A 92 7.73 19.05 1.78
C ALA A 92 9.05 19.66 1.28
N ASN A 93 10.16 19.40 1.98
CA ASN A 93 11.52 19.73 1.55
C ASN A 93 12.08 18.71 0.54
N ALA A 94 11.42 17.58 0.32
CA ALA A 94 11.86 16.58 -0.65
C ALA A 94 11.66 17.09 -2.08
N THR A 95 12.61 16.72 -2.93
CA THR A 95 12.59 17.00 -4.37
C THR A 95 12.77 15.69 -5.13
N SER A 96 12.58 15.70 -6.44
CA SER A 96 12.78 14.51 -7.29
C SER A 96 14.19 13.93 -7.24
N ILE A 97 15.19 14.69 -6.76
CA ILE A 97 16.59 14.24 -6.61
C ILE A 97 16.93 13.81 -5.17
N SER A 98 16.01 13.93 -4.21
CA SER A 98 16.29 13.64 -2.79
C SER A 98 16.62 12.18 -2.53
N ALA A 99 16.08 11.24 -3.33
CA ALA A 99 16.31 9.80 -3.21
C ALA A 99 16.10 9.27 -1.78
N LEU A 100 15.00 9.70 -1.16
CA LEU A 100 14.67 9.36 0.23
C LEU A 100 14.35 7.87 0.39
N PRO A 101 14.69 7.25 1.54
CA PRO A 101 14.19 5.93 1.88
C PRO A 101 12.65 5.89 1.86
N VAL A 102 12.09 4.74 1.50
CA VAL A 102 10.65 4.54 1.34
C VAL A 102 10.18 3.50 2.35
N MET A 103 9.12 3.78 3.09
CA MET A 103 8.50 2.84 4.02
C MET A 103 7.08 2.52 3.57
N LEU A 104 6.82 1.28 3.14
CA LEU A 104 5.50 0.81 2.72
C LEU A 104 4.81 0.03 3.85
N TRP A 105 3.75 0.61 4.39
CA TRP A 105 2.93 0.06 5.46
C TRP A 105 1.87 -0.92 4.94
N ILE A 106 1.80 -2.08 5.58
CA ILE A 106 0.76 -3.10 5.39
C ILE A 106 -0.02 -3.21 6.71
N HIS A 107 -1.31 -2.89 6.66
CA HIS A 107 -2.14 -2.88 7.87
C HIS A 107 -2.51 -4.29 8.37
N GLY A 108 -2.74 -4.39 9.67
CA GLY A 108 -3.27 -5.59 10.33
C GLY A 108 -4.79 -5.73 10.22
N GLY A 109 -5.36 -6.62 11.04
CA GLY A 109 -6.81 -6.89 11.10
C GLY A 109 -7.20 -8.33 10.76
N ALA A 110 -6.36 -9.29 11.14
CA ALA A 110 -6.59 -10.73 10.97
C ALA A 110 -6.91 -11.18 9.53
N PHE A 111 -6.54 -10.38 8.52
CA PHE A 111 -6.93 -10.55 7.12
C PHE A 111 -8.44 -10.41 6.84
N ILE A 112 -9.24 -9.99 7.83
CA ILE A 112 -10.71 -9.87 7.73
C ILE A 112 -11.16 -8.41 7.70
N LEU A 113 -10.46 -7.55 8.43
CA LEU A 113 -10.75 -6.12 8.56
C LEU A 113 -9.47 -5.29 8.47
N GLY A 114 -9.63 -3.97 8.45
CA GLY A 114 -8.53 -3.01 8.36
C GLY A 114 -8.68 -2.09 7.15
N ASP A 115 -8.05 -0.93 7.24
CA ASP A 115 -8.05 0.09 6.21
C ASP A 115 -6.83 1.01 6.37
N THR A 116 -6.66 1.98 5.47
CA THR A 116 -5.58 2.98 5.57
C THR A 116 -5.99 4.27 6.27
N LEU A 117 -7.26 4.43 6.70
CA LEU A 117 -7.81 5.69 7.21
C LEU A 117 -7.14 6.13 8.53
N ILE A 118 -6.77 5.17 9.38
CA ILE A 118 -6.22 5.46 10.71
C ILE A 118 -4.70 5.58 10.73
N TYR A 119 -4.03 5.32 9.60
CA TYR A 119 -2.57 5.30 9.49
C TYR A 119 -2.06 6.55 8.76
N ASP A 120 -2.03 7.68 9.47
CA ASP A 120 -1.43 8.91 8.95
C ASP A 120 0.11 8.84 8.99
N GLY A 121 0.72 8.76 7.80
CA GLY A 121 2.17 8.70 7.64
C GLY A 121 2.91 10.03 7.83
N SER A 122 2.19 11.15 8.04
CA SER A 122 2.75 12.50 8.00
C SER A 122 3.86 12.76 9.00
N VAL A 123 3.66 12.36 10.27
CA VAL A 123 4.66 12.55 11.32
C VAL A 123 5.90 11.70 11.04
N LEU A 124 5.72 10.42 10.71
CA LEU A 124 6.84 9.53 10.40
C LEU A 124 7.62 10.03 9.18
N ALA A 125 6.95 10.48 8.13
CA ALA A 125 7.59 11.02 6.94
C ALA A 125 8.50 12.20 7.29
N THR A 126 7.95 13.20 8.00
CA THR A 126 8.65 14.45 8.28
C THR A 126 9.69 14.36 9.41
N GLU A 127 9.49 13.50 10.40
CA GLU A 127 10.46 13.29 11.49
C GLU A 127 11.57 12.30 11.12
N GLY A 128 11.25 11.27 10.33
CA GLY A 128 12.21 10.28 9.86
C GLY A 128 12.95 10.67 8.59
N ASP A 129 12.54 11.74 7.90
CA ASP A 129 13.04 12.12 6.56
C ASP A 129 12.93 10.96 5.55
N VAL A 130 11.75 10.36 5.51
CA VAL A 130 11.40 9.21 4.65
C VAL A 130 10.10 9.46 3.91
N ILE A 131 9.88 8.76 2.80
CA ILE A 131 8.56 8.69 2.19
C ILE A 131 7.78 7.55 2.83
N VAL A 132 6.58 7.82 3.32
CA VAL A 132 5.68 6.78 3.85
C VAL A 132 4.60 6.49 2.83
N VAL A 133 4.37 5.21 2.55
CA VAL A 133 3.28 4.73 1.70
C VAL A 133 2.39 3.84 2.54
N THR A 134 1.06 4.00 2.46
CA THR A 134 0.10 3.08 3.08
C THR A 134 -0.79 2.49 1.99
N ALA A 135 -0.94 1.17 1.94
CA ALA A 135 -1.69 0.51 0.87
C ALA A 135 -2.81 -0.38 1.44
N ALA A 136 -3.98 -0.33 0.79
CA ALA A 136 -5.07 -1.25 1.05
C ALA A 136 -4.86 -2.57 0.26
N TYR A 137 -5.42 -3.66 0.77
CA TYR A 137 -5.48 -4.96 0.10
C TYR A 137 -6.83 -5.63 0.37
N ARG A 138 -7.28 -6.53 -0.50
CA ARG A 138 -8.58 -7.22 -0.32
C ARG A 138 -8.56 -8.11 0.93
N LEU A 139 -9.71 -8.16 1.61
CA LEU A 139 -9.89 -8.80 2.92
C LEU A 139 -10.95 -9.92 2.86
N GLY A 140 -10.96 -10.77 3.88
CA GLY A 140 -11.94 -11.83 4.06
C GLY A 140 -12.10 -12.70 2.82
N VAL A 141 -13.35 -12.98 2.45
CA VAL A 141 -13.67 -13.79 1.27
C VAL A 141 -13.10 -13.21 -0.03
N PHE A 142 -13.06 -11.87 -0.16
CA PHE A 142 -12.57 -11.21 -1.37
C PHE A 142 -11.04 -11.30 -1.51
N GLY A 143 -10.32 -11.38 -0.39
CA GLY A 143 -8.86 -11.46 -0.37
C GLY A 143 -8.31 -12.89 -0.34
N PHE A 144 -9.04 -13.83 0.26
CA PHE A 144 -8.43 -15.09 0.71
C PHE A 144 -9.28 -16.34 0.48
N LEU A 145 -10.43 -16.26 -0.20
CA LEU A 145 -11.19 -17.45 -0.55
C LEU A 145 -10.38 -18.36 -1.50
N SER A 146 -10.20 -19.62 -1.12
CA SER A 146 -9.53 -20.62 -1.94
C SER A 146 -10.35 -21.90 -1.94
N ALA A 147 -10.46 -22.54 -3.11
CA ALA A 147 -10.86 -23.94 -3.23
C ALA A 147 -9.70 -24.82 -3.68
N ASN A 148 -8.48 -24.27 -3.66
CA ASN A 148 -7.27 -24.92 -4.17
C ASN A 148 -7.42 -25.44 -5.61
N THR A 149 -8.06 -24.64 -6.47
CA THR A 149 -8.19 -24.92 -7.91
C THR A 149 -7.58 -23.78 -8.71
N ASP A 150 -7.28 -24.01 -9.98
CA ASP A 150 -6.70 -22.99 -10.86
C ASP A 150 -7.53 -21.71 -10.95
N ASN A 151 -8.85 -21.83 -10.89
CA ASN A 151 -9.79 -20.71 -10.98
C ASN A 151 -10.09 -20.07 -9.62
N LEU A 152 -9.69 -20.70 -8.51
CA LEU A 152 -9.92 -20.19 -7.17
C LEU A 152 -8.73 -20.51 -6.24
N ARG A 153 -7.58 -19.94 -6.60
CA ARG A 153 -6.28 -20.19 -5.95
C ARG A 153 -6.18 -19.58 -4.55
N GLY A 154 -6.89 -18.48 -4.30
CA GLY A 154 -6.75 -17.69 -3.09
C GLY A 154 -5.57 -16.73 -3.13
N ASN A 155 -5.20 -16.19 -1.96
CA ASN A 155 -4.11 -15.22 -1.80
C ASN A 155 -4.24 -13.94 -2.65
N TYR A 156 -5.45 -13.55 -3.06
CA TYR A 156 -5.70 -12.32 -3.80
C TYR A 156 -5.21 -11.08 -3.04
N GLY A 157 -5.44 -11.03 -1.72
CA GLY A 157 -4.93 -9.96 -0.86
C GLY A 157 -3.40 -9.90 -0.80
N MET A 158 -2.71 -11.04 -0.86
CA MET A 158 -1.24 -11.07 -0.95
C MET A 158 -0.76 -10.54 -2.30
N MET A 159 -1.45 -10.92 -3.38
CA MET A 159 -1.13 -10.42 -4.72
C MET A 159 -1.38 -8.91 -4.84
N ASP A 160 -2.38 -8.37 -4.13
CA ASP A 160 -2.62 -6.93 -4.04
C ASP A 160 -1.43 -6.20 -3.41
N GLN A 161 -0.88 -6.74 -2.31
CA GLN A 161 0.31 -6.17 -1.67
C GLN A 161 1.54 -6.22 -2.59
N ILE A 162 1.71 -7.29 -3.37
CA ILE A 162 2.76 -7.38 -4.39
C ILE A 162 2.58 -6.31 -5.47
N GLU A 163 1.36 -6.08 -5.94
CA GLU A 163 1.10 -5.06 -6.95
C GLU A 163 1.31 -3.64 -6.39
N ALA A 164 1.01 -3.39 -5.12
CA ALA A 164 1.37 -2.15 -4.43
C ALA A 164 2.90 -1.95 -4.39
N MET A 165 3.67 -2.99 -4.07
CA MET A 165 5.14 -2.94 -4.09
C MET A 165 5.69 -2.64 -5.49
N LYS A 166 5.15 -3.26 -6.54
CA LYS A 166 5.52 -2.94 -7.93
C LYS A 166 5.18 -1.50 -8.30
N TRP A 167 4.02 -1.00 -7.85
CA TRP A 167 3.64 0.40 -8.06
C TRP A 167 4.66 1.34 -7.40
N VAL A 168 5.08 1.05 -6.16
CA VAL A 168 6.11 1.82 -5.45
C VAL A 168 7.41 1.83 -6.25
N ASN A 169 7.93 0.66 -6.64
CA ASN A 169 9.18 0.56 -7.42
C ASN A 169 9.12 1.37 -8.73
N LYS A 170 7.96 1.38 -9.40
CA LYS A 170 7.77 2.05 -10.69
C LYS A 170 7.57 3.58 -10.58
N ASN A 171 7.04 4.06 -9.45
CA ASN A 171 6.56 5.45 -9.34
C ASN A 171 7.25 6.29 -8.26
N ILE A 172 7.82 5.68 -7.21
CA ILE A 172 8.21 6.44 -6.01
C ILE A 172 9.35 7.44 -6.23
N ALA A 173 10.21 7.18 -7.22
CA ALA A 173 11.23 8.14 -7.67
C ALA A 173 10.64 9.50 -8.09
N ARG A 174 9.41 9.49 -8.61
CA ARG A 174 8.71 10.70 -9.04
C ARG A 174 8.19 11.54 -7.87
N PHE A 175 8.10 10.93 -6.69
CA PHE A 175 7.79 11.57 -5.42
C PHE A 175 9.05 11.93 -4.62
N GLY A 176 10.25 11.66 -5.15
CA GLY A 176 11.53 11.92 -4.47
C GLY A 176 12.09 10.74 -3.66
N GLY A 177 11.50 9.55 -3.78
CA GLY A 177 11.96 8.34 -3.09
C GLY A 177 13.00 7.55 -3.89
N ASP A 178 13.76 6.69 -3.22
CA ASP A 178 14.67 5.75 -3.87
C ASP A 178 14.02 4.36 -3.96
N PRO A 179 13.69 3.85 -5.16
CA PRO A 179 13.10 2.52 -5.32
C PRO A 179 14.06 1.39 -4.88
N ASN A 180 15.34 1.67 -4.67
CA ASN A 180 16.33 0.72 -4.15
C ASN A 180 16.50 0.81 -2.63
N LYS A 181 15.68 1.61 -1.93
CA LYS A 181 15.69 1.75 -0.45
C LYS A 181 14.27 1.63 0.11
N VAL A 182 13.57 0.59 -0.32
CA VAL A 182 12.21 0.28 0.12
C VAL A 182 12.25 -0.65 1.34
N THR A 183 11.57 -0.23 2.40
CA THR A 183 11.31 -1.03 3.59
C THR A 183 9.82 -1.36 3.64
N ILE A 184 9.46 -2.64 3.65
CA ILE A 184 8.06 -3.04 3.95
C ILE A 184 7.91 -3.24 5.45
N PHE A 185 6.81 -2.75 6.02
CA PHE A 185 6.55 -2.89 7.44
C PHE A 185 5.07 -3.06 7.73
N GLY A 186 4.75 -3.78 8.79
CA GLY A 186 3.37 -4.10 9.13
C GLY A 186 3.21 -4.64 10.54
N GLU A 187 1.98 -4.56 11.04
CA GLU A 187 1.59 -5.03 12.38
C GLU A 187 0.52 -6.12 12.31
N SER A 188 0.57 -7.09 13.23
CA SER A 188 -0.38 -8.21 13.31
C SER A 188 -0.47 -8.95 11.97
N ALA A 189 -1.64 -9.06 11.34
CA ALA A 189 -1.80 -9.64 10.00
C ALA A 189 -0.94 -8.93 8.93
N GLY A 190 -0.63 -7.65 9.11
CA GLY A 190 0.32 -6.92 8.29
C GLY A 190 1.77 -7.36 8.55
N GLY A 191 2.13 -7.66 9.79
CA GLY A 191 3.42 -8.27 10.12
C GLY A 191 3.55 -9.69 9.55
N MET A 192 2.48 -10.49 9.63
CA MET A 192 2.40 -11.81 9.00
C MET A 192 2.52 -11.70 7.48
N SER A 193 1.88 -10.69 6.88
CA SER A 193 2.01 -10.37 5.46
C SER A 193 3.46 -10.07 5.09
N VAL A 194 4.14 -9.18 5.84
CA VAL A 194 5.57 -8.89 5.62
C VAL A 194 6.42 -10.15 5.72
N ALA A 195 6.15 -11.03 6.69
CA ALA A 195 6.86 -12.30 6.83
C ALA A 195 6.62 -13.26 5.66
N LEU A 196 5.38 -13.34 5.14
CA LEU A 196 5.06 -14.14 3.95
C LEU A 196 5.69 -13.57 2.68
N LEU A 197 5.67 -12.25 2.52
CA LEU A 197 6.32 -11.56 1.38
C LEU A 197 7.83 -11.76 1.42
N LEU A 198 8.44 -11.77 2.60
CA LEU A 198 9.87 -12.10 2.78
C LEU A 198 10.24 -13.46 2.20
N LEU A 199 9.33 -14.43 2.29
CA LEU A 199 9.51 -15.80 1.80
C LEU A 199 9.09 -15.98 0.34
N SER A 200 8.38 -15.01 -0.25
CA SER A 200 7.80 -15.16 -1.57
C SER A 200 8.78 -14.76 -2.68
N PRO A 201 9.05 -15.62 -3.68
CA PRO A 201 9.87 -15.25 -4.83
C PRO A 201 9.22 -14.15 -5.68
N LEU A 202 7.89 -14.03 -5.65
CA LEU A 202 7.15 -12.98 -6.39
C LEU A 202 7.38 -11.58 -5.82
N ALA A 203 7.83 -11.48 -4.58
CA ALA A 203 8.18 -10.21 -3.94
C ALA A 203 9.68 -9.90 -3.99
N SER A 204 10.50 -10.84 -4.48
CA SER A 204 11.96 -10.70 -4.52
C SER A 204 12.36 -9.49 -5.36
N GLY A 205 13.27 -8.68 -4.80
CA GLY A 205 13.75 -7.45 -5.43
C GLY A 205 12.80 -6.25 -5.36
N LEU A 206 11.60 -6.39 -4.79
CA LEU A 206 10.66 -5.27 -4.63
C LEU A 206 10.86 -4.47 -3.32
N TYR A 207 11.67 -4.98 -2.39
CA TYR A 207 12.05 -4.32 -1.14
C TYR A 207 13.49 -4.70 -0.76
N GLN A 208 14.08 -3.92 0.14
CA GLN A 208 15.43 -4.13 0.66
C GLN A 208 15.45 -4.43 2.16
N ASN A 209 14.48 -3.91 2.91
CA ASN A 209 14.38 -4.15 4.35
C ASN A 209 12.95 -4.53 4.74
N VAL A 210 12.81 -5.17 5.90
CA VAL A 210 11.52 -5.56 6.47
C VAL A 210 11.45 -5.19 7.95
N ILE A 211 10.27 -4.79 8.43
CA ILE A 211 9.99 -4.64 9.86
C ILE A 211 8.70 -5.39 10.18
N ILE A 212 8.78 -6.33 11.11
CA ILE A 212 7.69 -7.24 11.47
C ILE A 212 7.25 -6.94 12.89
N GLN A 213 6.06 -6.38 13.07
CA GLN A 213 5.52 -6.03 14.39
C GLN A 213 4.41 -7.02 14.77
N SER A 214 4.63 -7.81 15.83
CA SER A 214 3.59 -8.65 16.43
C SER A 214 2.85 -9.60 15.47
N GLY A 215 3.52 -10.14 14.45
CA GLY A 215 2.92 -11.11 13.53
C GLY A 215 3.97 -11.87 12.72
N THR A 216 4.10 -13.18 12.89
CA THR A 216 5.11 -14.00 12.19
C THR A 216 4.45 -14.95 11.20
N ALA A 217 5.20 -15.47 10.22
CA ALA A 217 4.67 -16.47 9.28
C ALA A 217 4.18 -17.74 9.99
N ALA A 218 4.82 -18.11 11.11
CA ALA A 218 4.43 -19.24 11.95
C ALA A 218 3.14 -19.03 12.74
N ALA A 219 2.64 -17.79 12.84
CA ALA A 219 1.40 -17.48 13.53
C ALA A 219 0.15 -17.76 12.67
N LEU A 220 0.32 -18.06 11.37
CA LEU A 220 -0.77 -18.57 10.54
C LEU A 220 -1.12 -19.98 11.02
N PRO A 221 -2.38 -20.30 11.35
CA PRO A 221 -2.76 -21.68 11.62
C PRO A 221 -2.40 -22.52 10.39
N ALA A 222 -1.40 -23.37 10.56
CA ALA A 222 -0.80 -24.16 9.49
C ALA A 222 -1.87 -24.94 8.73
N THR A 223 -1.97 -24.70 7.43
CA THR A 223 -2.81 -25.52 6.53
C THR A 223 -2.13 -25.89 5.22
N LEU A 224 -0.86 -25.54 5.01
CA LEU A 224 -0.11 -25.98 3.84
C LEU A 224 1.22 -26.57 4.26
N GLU A 225 1.46 -27.83 3.86
CA GLU A 225 2.77 -28.44 3.95
C GLU A 225 3.75 -27.65 3.05
N ARG A 226 5.02 -27.61 3.48
CA ARG A 226 6.09 -26.81 2.87
C ARG A 226 6.23 -27.05 1.36
N ASP A 227 5.98 -28.28 0.91
CA ASP A 227 6.12 -28.69 -0.48
C ASP A 227 5.01 -28.08 -1.38
N GLU A 228 3.80 -27.87 -0.86
CA GLU A 228 2.73 -27.16 -1.59
C GLU A 228 2.99 -25.66 -1.69
N ALA A 229 3.65 -25.06 -0.69
CA ALA A 229 4.00 -23.65 -0.73
C ALA A 229 5.02 -23.35 -1.83
N ASP A 230 6.04 -24.21 -1.99
CA ASP A 230 7.10 -24.05 -2.99
C ASP A 230 6.59 -24.31 -4.43
N LEU A 231 5.64 -25.23 -4.61
CA LEU A 231 5.00 -25.50 -5.90
C LEU A 231 4.13 -24.32 -6.38
N ARG A 232 3.45 -23.64 -5.45
CA ARG A 232 2.55 -22.51 -5.78
C ARG A 232 3.25 -21.16 -5.87
N ALA A 233 4.52 -21.09 -5.49
CA ALA A 233 5.36 -19.91 -5.60
C ALA A 233 6.02 -19.75 -6.99
N ARG A 234 5.87 -20.75 -7.88
CA ARG A 234 6.32 -20.75 -9.27
C ARG A 234 5.17 -20.42 -10.22
#